data_AF-A0A061DVS0-F1
#
_entry.id   AF-A0A061DVS0-F1
#
_cell.length_a   1.000
_cell.length_b   1.000
_cell.length_c   1.000
_cell.angle_alpha   90.00
_cell.angle_beta   90.00
_cell.angle_gamma   90.00
#
_symmetry.space_group_name_H-M   'P 1'
#
loop_
_entity.id
_entity.type
_entity.pdbx_description
1 polymer ?
#
loop_
_entity_poly.entity_id
_entity_poly.type
_entity_poly.pdbx_seq_one_letter_code
_entity_poly.pdbx_strand_id
1 'polypeptide(L)'
;MAPFSMRGRLHNNHKMPIAKKRLQSQTKTRKSGMKGMQERFKRLKTEMEEISEEQKGIREGQRQVREKFEAIESECEQLKKETKFIIQQSARTQIKLVLMFKILKAREESDFSTAANLTQWLGQIVAREKEERQALSDA
;
A
#
# COMPACT_ATOMS: atom_id res chain seq x y z
N MET A 1 44.00 -78.29 66.38
CA MET A 1 44.37 -77.01 65.72
C MET A 1 43.49 -76.82 64.50
N ALA A 2 42.57 -75.87 64.56
CA ALA A 2 41.80 -75.34 63.44
C ALA A 2 41.75 -73.81 63.63
N PRO A 3 42.07 -72.98 62.62
CA PRO A 3 42.11 -71.55 62.84
C PRO A 3 40.71 -70.94 62.68
N PHE A 4 40.30 -70.21 63.71
CA PHE A 4 39.17 -69.28 63.67
C PHE A 4 39.52 -68.13 62.70
N SER A 5 38.78 -67.98 61.59
CA SER A 5 38.82 -66.76 60.80
C SER A 5 37.54 -65.95 61.06
N MET A 6 37.72 -64.83 61.76
CA MET A 6 36.70 -63.82 61.96
C MET A 6 36.36 -63.20 60.59
N ARG A 7 35.15 -63.46 60.07
CA ARG A 7 34.62 -62.73 58.90
C ARG A 7 34.36 -61.28 59.31
N GLY A 8 35.33 -60.40 59.02
CA GLY A 8 35.14 -58.97 59.01
C GLY A 8 34.11 -58.59 57.95
N ARG A 9 32.93 -58.12 58.37
CA ARG A 9 31.97 -57.45 57.50
C ARG A 9 32.55 -56.09 57.09
N LEU A 10 33.06 -56.00 55.86
CA LEU A 10 33.38 -54.71 55.24
C LEU A 10 32.08 -54.06 54.75
N HIS A 11 31.57 -53.09 55.51
CA HIS A 11 30.64 -52.11 54.98
C HIS A 11 31.38 -51.22 53.97
N ASN A 12 31.31 -51.57 52.69
CA ASN A 12 31.74 -50.69 51.61
C ASN A 12 30.71 -49.56 51.43
N ASN A 13 30.85 -48.52 52.24
CA ASN A 13 30.28 -47.21 51.93
C ASN A 13 30.97 -46.69 50.67
N HIS A 14 30.29 -46.81 49.52
CA HIS A 14 30.74 -46.28 48.23
C HIS A 14 30.68 -44.74 48.23
N LYS A 15 31.52 -44.08 49.04
CA LYS A 15 31.74 -42.63 48.96
C LYS A 15 32.65 -42.35 47.78
N MET A 16 32.04 -42.16 46.60
CA MET A 16 32.75 -41.70 45.41
C MET A 16 33.61 -40.46 45.73
N PRO A 17 34.87 -40.39 45.26
CA PRO A 17 35.78 -39.30 45.58
C PRO A 17 35.17 -37.96 45.13
N ILE A 18 35.37 -36.91 45.95
CA ILE A 18 34.79 -35.56 45.76
C ILE A 18 35.08 -35.02 44.35
N ALA A 19 36.26 -35.33 43.79
CA ALA A 19 36.64 -34.99 42.43
C ALA A 19 35.72 -35.61 41.35
N LYS A 20 35.32 -36.89 41.49
CA LYS A 20 34.38 -37.55 40.57
C LYS A 20 32.96 -36.99 40.69
N LYS A 21 32.52 -36.63 41.89
CA LYS A 21 31.22 -35.93 42.11
C LYS A 21 31.21 -34.54 41.48
N ARG A 22 32.29 -33.77 41.63
CA ARG A 22 32.44 -32.45 40.99
C ARG A 22 32.41 -32.57 39.46
N LEU A 23 33.16 -33.51 38.87
CA LEU A 23 33.17 -33.73 37.43
C LEU A 23 31.79 -34.15 36.86
N GLN A 24 31.05 -35.00 37.59
CA GLN A 24 29.67 -35.35 37.21
C GLN A 24 28.69 -34.18 37.34
N SER A 25 28.82 -33.35 38.38
CA SER A 25 27.99 -32.15 38.52
C SER A 25 28.26 -31.14 37.41
N GLN A 26 29.53 -30.95 37.03
CA GLN A 26 29.96 -30.02 35.99
C GLN A 26 29.55 -30.48 34.58
N THR A 27 29.53 -31.79 34.32
CA THR A 27 29.01 -32.35 33.07
C THR A 27 27.48 -32.30 33.00
N LYS A 28 26.76 -32.47 34.12
CA LYS A 28 25.31 -32.28 34.19
C LYS A 28 24.90 -30.82 33.94
N THR A 29 25.58 -29.86 34.55
CA THR A 29 25.31 -28.43 34.33
C THR A 29 25.62 -28.00 32.90
N ARG A 30 26.72 -28.48 32.30
CA ARG A 30 27.04 -28.25 30.89
C ARG A 30 25.98 -28.84 29.95
N LYS A 31 25.51 -30.07 30.18
CA LYS A 31 24.44 -30.70 29.39
C LYS A 31 23.11 -29.95 29.51
N SER A 32 22.77 -29.47 30.71
CA SER A 32 21.56 -28.66 30.93
C SER A 32 21.64 -27.29 30.24
N GLY A 33 22.80 -26.62 30.33
CA GLY A 33 23.05 -25.37 29.60
C GLY A 33 22.95 -25.54 28.08
N MET A 34 23.50 -26.63 27.54
CA MET A 34 23.43 -26.94 26.11
C MET A 34 21.99 -27.22 25.64
N LYS A 35 21.18 -27.91 26.45
CA LYS A 35 19.74 -28.10 26.18
C LYS A 35 18.97 -26.77 26.18
N GLY A 36 19.21 -25.92 27.18
CA GLY A 36 18.57 -24.59 27.25
C GLY A 36 18.95 -23.70 26.08
N MET A 37 20.21 -23.75 25.63
CA MET A 37 20.67 -23.04 24.43
C MET A 37 19.98 -23.57 23.16
N GLN A 38 19.84 -24.90 23.03
CA GLN A 38 19.16 -25.51 21.88
C GLN A 38 17.67 -25.13 21.82
N GLU A 39 16.98 -25.08 22.96
CA GLU A 39 15.59 -24.63 23.03
C GLU A 39 15.44 -23.15 22.66
N ARG A 40 16.34 -22.28 23.13
CA ARG A 40 16.35 -20.86 22.76
C ARG A 40 16.57 -20.69 21.25
N PHE A 41 17.50 -21.45 20.68
CA PHE A 41 17.75 -21.41 19.24
C PHE A 41 16.53 -21.87 18.42
N LYS A 42 15.80 -22.89 18.88
CA LYS A 42 14.55 -23.32 18.24
C LYS A 42 13.49 -22.23 18.27
N ARG A 43 13.28 -21.56 19.42
CA ARG A 43 12.33 -20.44 19.54
C ARG A 43 12.72 -19.27 18.66
N LEU A 44 14.00 -18.90 18.64
CA LEU A 44 14.49 -17.84 17.77
C LEU A 44 14.22 -18.16 16.30
N LYS A 45 14.42 -19.41 15.88
CA LYS A 45 14.14 -19.83 14.51
C LYS A 45 12.65 -19.69 14.16
N THR A 46 11.75 -20.10 15.05
CA THR A 46 10.30 -19.96 14.82
C THR A 46 9.87 -18.50 14.77
N GLU A 47 10.37 -17.65 15.68
CA GLU A 47 10.11 -16.21 15.66
C GLU A 47 10.62 -15.55 14.36
N MET A 48 11.80 -15.96 13.87
CA MET A 48 12.32 -15.47 12.60
C MET A 48 11.46 -15.90 11.40
N GLU A 49 10.92 -17.12 11.42
CA GLU A 49 10.00 -17.59 10.38
C GLU A 49 8.68 -16.80 10.40
N GLU A 50 8.11 -16.54 11.58
CA GLU A 50 6.91 -15.71 11.76
C GLU A 50 7.13 -14.28 11.25
N ILE A 51 8.22 -13.62 11.67
CA ILE A 51 8.59 -12.28 11.20
C ILE A 51 8.75 -12.25 9.67
N SER A 52 9.34 -13.31 9.09
CA SER A 52 9.51 -13.40 7.64
C SER A 52 8.16 -13.45 6.91
N GLU A 53 7.18 -14.19 7.42
CA GLU A 53 5.84 -14.24 6.82
C GLU A 53 5.09 -12.92 7.00
N GLU A 54 5.17 -12.28 8.17
CA GLU A 54 4.60 -10.95 8.39
C GLU A 54 5.18 -9.92 7.43
N GLN A 55 6.50 -9.93 7.23
CA GLN A 55 7.17 -9.04 6.28
C GLN A 55 6.72 -9.26 4.84
N LYS A 56 6.44 -10.50 4.42
CA LYS A 56 5.85 -10.77 3.10
C LYS A 56 4.45 -10.15 2.99
N GLY A 57 3.62 -10.32 4.03
CA GLY A 57 2.29 -9.71 4.09
C GLY A 57 2.33 -8.18 3.99
N ILE A 58 3.26 -7.54 4.71
CA ILE A 58 3.47 -6.09 4.66
C ILE A 58 3.86 -5.64 3.25
N ARG A 59 4.82 -6.32 2.60
CA ARG A 59 5.27 -5.97 1.24
C ARG A 59 4.13 -6.08 0.24
N GLU A 60 3.34 -7.15 0.35
CA GLU A 60 2.19 -7.36 -0.51
C GLU A 60 1.10 -6.30 -0.29
N GLY A 61 0.80 -5.96 0.97
CA GLY A 61 -0.09 -4.86 1.29
C GLY A 61 0.40 -3.51 0.75
N GLN A 62 1.70 -3.22 0.86
CA GLN A 62 2.30 -2.01 0.30
C GLN A 62 2.19 -1.96 -1.24
N ARG A 63 2.38 -3.10 -1.91
CA ARG A 63 2.20 -3.21 -3.37
C ARG A 63 0.76 -2.87 -3.77
N GLN A 64 -0.23 -3.48 -3.12
CA GLN A 64 -1.64 -3.23 -3.40
C GLN A 64 -2.05 -1.77 -3.14
N VAL A 65 -1.54 -1.18 -2.05
CA VAL A 65 -1.79 0.23 -1.75
C VAL A 65 -1.23 1.11 -2.86
N ARG A 66 0.02 0.87 -3.28
CA ARG A 66 0.64 1.62 -4.39
C ARG A 66 -0.17 1.53 -5.67
N GLU A 67 -0.57 0.33 -6.08
CA GLU A 67 -1.37 0.12 -7.30
C GLU A 67 -2.71 0.89 -7.25
N LYS A 68 -3.37 0.91 -6.09
CA LYS A 68 -4.60 1.69 -5.89
C LYS A 68 -4.35 3.20 -5.98
N PHE A 69 -3.25 3.69 -5.41
CA PHE A 69 -2.90 5.11 -5.50
C PHE A 69 -2.58 5.53 -6.93
N GLU A 70 -1.86 4.71 -7.70
CA GLU A 70 -1.57 4.96 -9.11
C GLU A 70 -2.86 5.00 -9.95
N ALA A 71 -3.81 4.10 -9.69
CA ALA A 71 -5.12 4.12 -10.33
C ALA A 71 -5.91 5.40 -9.99
N ILE A 72 -5.96 5.79 -8.70
CA ILE A 72 -6.63 7.03 -8.25
C ILE A 72 -6.00 8.25 -8.90
N GLU A 73 -4.68 8.31 -8.99
CA GLU A 73 -3.97 9.44 -9.60
C GLU A 73 -4.30 9.56 -11.09
N SER A 74 -4.36 8.43 -11.81
CA SER A 74 -4.80 8.38 -13.21
C SER A 74 -6.24 8.89 -13.38
N GLU A 75 -7.17 8.43 -12.53
CA GLU A 75 -8.56 8.88 -12.54
C GLU A 75 -8.68 10.38 -12.22
N CYS A 76 -7.91 10.88 -11.26
CA CYS A 76 -7.89 12.31 -10.93
C CYS A 76 -7.43 13.17 -12.11
N GLU A 77 -6.40 12.73 -12.83
CA GLU A 77 -5.90 13.48 -13.98
C GLU A 77 -6.89 13.45 -15.15
N GLN A 78 -7.62 12.34 -15.34
CA GLN A 78 -8.74 12.28 -16.30
C GLN A 78 -9.88 13.23 -15.90
N LEU A 79 -10.34 13.17 -14.64
CA LEU A 79 -11.38 14.05 -14.12
C LEU A 79 -11.02 15.53 -14.27
N LYS A 80 -9.75 15.89 -14.07
CA LYS A 80 -9.24 17.25 -14.26
C LYS A 80 -9.33 17.70 -15.72
N LYS A 81 -9.01 16.83 -16.68
CA LYS A 81 -9.15 17.10 -18.12
C LYS A 81 -10.61 17.30 -18.50
N GLU A 82 -11.49 16.40 -18.05
CA GLU A 82 -12.93 16.47 -18.30
C GLU A 82 -13.55 17.74 -17.70
N THR A 83 -13.19 18.06 -16.45
CA THR A 83 -13.66 19.28 -15.76
C THR A 83 -13.24 20.54 -16.53
N LYS A 84 -11.97 20.60 -16.97
CA LYS A 84 -11.47 21.73 -17.77
C LYS A 84 -12.26 21.86 -19.08
N PHE A 85 -12.56 20.75 -19.74
CA PHE A 85 -13.38 20.74 -20.95
C PHE A 85 -14.80 21.27 -20.68
N ILE A 86 -15.46 20.80 -19.62
CA ILE A 86 -16.81 21.24 -19.23
C ILE A 86 -16.83 22.74 -18.92
N ILE A 87 -15.83 23.26 -18.18
CA ILE A 87 -15.71 24.69 -17.89
C ILE A 87 -15.62 25.50 -19.18
N GLN A 88 -14.78 25.07 -20.13
CA GLN A 88 -14.64 25.75 -21.42
C GLN A 88 -15.93 25.72 -22.24
N GLN A 89 -16.61 24.57 -22.31
CA GLN A 89 -17.91 24.45 -22.99
C GLN A 89 -18.99 25.31 -22.32
N SER A 90 -18.98 25.40 -20.99
CA SER A 90 -19.92 26.20 -20.21
C SER A 90 -19.73 27.69 -20.48
N ALA A 91 -18.49 28.18 -20.46
CA ALA A 91 -18.17 29.58 -20.78
C ALA A 91 -18.58 29.94 -22.22
N ARG A 92 -18.31 29.07 -23.19
CA ARG A 92 -18.77 29.25 -24.58
C ARG A 92 -20.29 29.32 -24.69
N THR A 93 -21.00 28.46 -23.96
CA THR A 93 -22.46 28.46 -23.92
C THR A 93 -23.00 29.75 -23.33
N GLN A 94 -22.41 30.26 -22.24
CA GLN A 94 -22.77 31.56 -21.67
C GLN A 94 -22.57 32.70 -22.67
N ILE A 95 -21.45 32.73 -23.40
CA ILE A 95 -21.20 33.74 -24.45
C ILE A 95 -22.31 33.69 -25.52
N LYS A 96 -22.66 32.50 -26.00
CA LYS A 96 -23.73 32.33 -27.00
C LYS A 96 -25.08 32.83 -26.47
N LEU A 97 -25.43 32.51 -25.22
CA LEU A 97 -26.65 33.00 -24.60
C LEU A 97 -26.67 34.53 -24.51
N VAL A 98 -25.58 35.15 -24.05
CA VAL A 98 -25.45 36.62 -23.99
C VAL A 98 -25.63 37.24 -25.37
N LEU A 99 -25.02 36.66 -26.41
CA LEU A 99 -25.22 37.13 -27.80
C LEU A 99 -26.68 36.99 -28.24
N MET A 100 -27.33 35.87 -27.96
CA MET A 100 -28.75 35.66 -28.27
C MET A 100 -29.63 36.71 -27.58
N PHE A 101 -29.39 37.01 -26.30
CA PHE A 101 -30.12 38.07 -25.58
C PHE A 101 -29.88 39.44 -26.22
N LYS A 102 -28.64 39.78 -26.59
CA LYS A 102 -28.34 41.05 -27.27
C LYS A 102 -29.02 41.16 -28.64
N ILE A 103 -29.13 40.05 -29.38
CA ILE A 103 -29.87 40.01 -30.66
C ILE A 103 -31.35 40.31 -30.41
N LEU A 104 -31.96 39.65 -29.42
CA LEU A 104 -33.36 39.89 -29.08
C LEU A 104 -33.60 41.35 -28.69
N LYS A 105 -32.73 41.92 -27.86
CA LYS A 105 -32.80 43.34 -27.47
C LYS A 105 -32.65 44.28 -28.67
N ALA A 106 -31.69 44.06 -29.55
CA ALA A 106 -31.52 44.89 -30.75
C ALA A 106 -32.75 44.82 -31.68
N ARG A 107 -33.40 43.65 -31.78
CA ARG A 107 -34.65 43.49 -32.53
C ARG A 107 -35.82 44.22 -31.87
N GLU A 108 -35.94 44.17 -30.55
CA GLU A 108 -36.93 44.92 -29.78
C GLU A 108 -36.77 46.44 -30.00
N GLU A 109 -35.53 46.93 -30.01
CA GLU A 109 -35.18 48.33 -30.27
C GLU A 109 -35.24 48.71 -31.76
N SER A 110 -35.65 47.80 -32.66
CA SER A 110 -35.66 47.96 -34.13
C SER A 110 -34.28 48.28 -34.75
N ASP A 111 -33.19 48.02 -34.04
CA ASP A 111 -31.82 48.08 -34.57
C ASP A 111 -31.46 46.77 -35.29
N PHE A 112 -32.01 46.64 -36.51
CA PHE A 112 -31.76 45.47 -37.35
C PHE A 112 -30.30 45.35 -37.82
N SER A 113 -29.57 46.46 -37.86
CA SER A 113 -28.16 46.47 -38.27
C SER A 113 -27.30 45.76 -37.23
N THR A 114 -27.46 46.11 -35.95
CA THR A 114 -26.76 45.45 -34.84
C THR A 114 -27.23 44.01 -34.69
N ALA A 115 -28.54 43.74 -34.82
CA ALA A 115 -29.08 42.39 -34.76
C ALA A 115 -28.48 41.46 -35.84
N ALA A 116 -28.30 41.96 -37.07
CA ALA A 116 -27.69 41.21 -38.17
C ALA A 116 -26.20 40.91 -37.89
N ASN A 117 -25.43 41.92 -37.44
CA ASN A 117 -24.03 41.76 -37.10
C ASN A 117 -23.81 40.73 -35.98
N LEU A 118 -24.60 40.81 -34.90
CA LEU A 118 -24.53 39.86 -33.78
C LEU A 118 -24.94 38.45 -34.20
N THR A 119 -25.94 38.32 -35.09
CA THR A 119 -26.37 37.03 -35.63
C THR A 119 -25.25 36.38 -36.45
N GLN A 120 -24.53 37.16 -37.27
CA GLN A 120 -23.38 36.68 -38.02
C GLN A 120 -22.26 36.19 -37.08
N TRP A 121 -21.94 36.95 -36.02
CA TRP A 121 -20.94 36.54 -35.03
C TRP A 121 -21.32 35.25 -34.31
N LEU A 122 -22.59 35.12 -33.90
CA LEU A 122 -23.10 33.90 -33.29
C LEU A 122 -22.95 32.70 -34.24
N GLY A 123 -23.27 32.89 -35.52
CA GLY A 123 -23.10 31.87 -36.56
C GLY A 123 -21.65 31.41 -36.71
N GLN A 124 -20.69 32.35 -36.73
CA GLN A 124 -19.26 32.02 -36.79
C GLN A 124 -18.77 31.25 -35.56
N ILE A 125 -19.25 31.59 -34.36
CA ILE A 125 -18.90 30.87 -33.14
C ILE A 125 -19.41 29.42 -33.22
N VAL A 126 -20.67 29.22 -33.62
CA VAL A 126 -21.27 27.89 -33.74
C VAL A 126 -20.57 27.05 -34.82
N ALA A 127 -20.20 27.66 -35.95
CA ALA A 127 -19.47 26.98 -37.01
C ALA A 127 -18.10 26.48 -36.53
N ARG A 128 -17.31 27.35 -35.88
CA ARG A 128 -16.01 26.96 -35.30
C ARG A 128 -16.14 25.86 -34.26
N GLU A 129 -17.15 25.93 -33.38
CA GLU A 129 -17.38 24.87 -32.40
C GLU A 129 -17.72 23.53 -33.04
N LYS A 130 -18.44 23.54 -34.17
CA LYS A 130 -18.76 22.33 -34.92
C LYS A 130 -17.50 21.71 -35.54
N GLU A 131 -16.64 22.53 -36.12
CA GLU A 131 -15.34 22.12 -36.66
C GLU A 131 -14.43 21.53 -35.56
N GLU A 132 -14.33 22.20 -34.40
CA GLU A 132 -13.56 21.70 -33.26
C GLU A 132 -14.09 20.33 -32.77
N ARG A 133 -15.41 20.16 -32.68
CA ARG A 133 -16.02 18.88 -32.26
C ARG A 133 -15.75 17.75 -33.25
N GLN A 134 -15.74 18.07 -34.54
CA GLN A 134 -15.51 17.08 -35.59
C GLN A 134 -14.03 16.67 -35.65
N ALA A 135 -13.11 17.62 -35.46
CA ALA A 135 -11.69 17.31 -35.30
C ALA A 135 -11.39 16.43 -34.07
N LEU A 136 -12.18 16.56 -33.00
CA LEU A 136 -12.10 15.72 -31.79
C LEU A 136 -12.71 14.32 -31.96
N SER A 137 -13.65 14.11 -32.89
CA SER A 137 -14.22 12.79 -33.17
C SER A 137 -13.38 11.94 -34.12
N ASP A 138 -12.59 12.60 -34.96
CA ASP A 138 -11.79 11.98 -36.01
C ASP A 138 -10.35 11.64 -35.56
N ALA A 139 -9.97 12.03 -34.33
CA ALA A 139 -8.68 11.80 -33.69
C ALA A 139 -8.75 10.65 -32.67
#